data_AF-A0A0Q9CTI0-F1
#
_entry.id   AF-A0A0Q9CTI0-F1
#
_cell.length_a   1.000
_cell.length_b   1.000
_cell.length_c   1.000
_cell.angle_alpha   90.00
_cell.angle_beta   90.00
_cell.angle_gamma   90.00
#
_symmetry.space_group_name_H-M   'P 1'
#
loop_
_entity.id
_entity.type
_entity.pdbx_description
1 polymer ?
#
loop_
_entity_poly.entity_id
_entity_poly.type
_entity_poly.pdbx_seq_one_letter_code
_entity_poly.pdbx_strand_id
1 'polypeptide(L)'
;MAFAFPEGLAPEAYPLAWLVGSWRGEGVIAYPGIPETPFVQDVTFDHDGGPYLRYESTIRVLETEVPETVPESWTADQPADPEADPSSDSTEPSTEGHLAPGRIWSTETGYWRVSPERPEGLPEDKSAIEVMIADPSGRMTLYLGVVGNGRVDLSSDAMVRTSTSAEVSASNRLYGNVQGQLMWVWELAAFGQSLQSYASAKLDRL
;
A
#
# COMPACT_ATOMS: atom_id res chain seq x y z
N MET A 1 -2.73 -7.47 17.10
CA MET A 1 -4.00 -7.32 17.84
C MET A 1 -5.05 -8.28 17.28
N ALA A 2 -5.99 -8.76 18.11
CA ALA A 2 -7.13 -9.53 17.61
C ALA A 2 -8.11 -8.60 16.88
N PHE A 3 -8.73 -9.09 15.79
CA PHE A 3 -9.75 -8.32 15.06
C PHE A 3 -10.96 -8.05 15.96
N ALA A 4 -11.34 -6.78 16.09
CA ALA A 4 -12.59 -6.36 16.71
C ALA A 4 -13.54 -5.86 15.63
N PHE A 5 -14.81 -6.26 15.73
CA PHE A 5 -15.81 -5.83 14.77
C PHE A 5 -16.07 -4.32 14.89
N PRO A 6 -16.06 -3.55 13.79
CA PRO A 6 -16.27 -2.11 13.85
C PRO A 6 -17.68 -1.75 14.33
N GLU A 7 -17.77 -0.93 15.37
CA GLU A 7 -19.05 -0.47 15.92
C GLU A 7 -19.76 0.47 14.94
N GLY A 8 -21.07 0.27 14.71
CA GLY A 8 -21.87 1.13 13.85
C GLY A 8 -21.65 0.94 12.34
N LEU A 9 -20.89 -0.08 11.92
CA LEU A 9 -20.76 -0.45 10.51
C LEU A 9 -22.12 -0.93 9.97
N ALA A 10 -22.49 -0.47 8.77
CA ALA A 10 -23.69 -0.94 8.09
C ALA A 10 -23.59 -2.44 7.76
N PRO A 11 -24.67 -3.24 7.93
CA PRO A 11 -24.69 -4.67 7.60
C PRO A 11 -24.21 -4.99 6.18
N GLU A 12 -24.53 -4.14 5.22
CA GLU A 12 -24.13 -4.27 3.82
C GLU A 12 -22.61 -4.24 3.64
N ALA A 13 -21.89 -3.54 4.53
CA ALA A 13 -20.44 -3.40 4.50
C ALA A 13 -19.69 -4.47 5.31
N TYR A 14 -20.39 -5.41 5.96
CA TYR A 14 -19.77 -6.48 6.78
C TYR A 14 -18.71 -7.31 6.04
N PRO A 15 -18.86 -7.64 4.75
CA PRO A 15 -17.81 -8.32 3.99
C PRO A 15 -16.47 -7.57 3.96
N LEU A 16 -16.49 -6.25 4.14
CA LEU A 16 -15.31 -5.38 4.15
C LEU A 16 -14.84 -5.02 5.57
N ALA A 17 -15.50 -5.50 6.62
CA ALA A 17 -15.24 -5.10 8.00
C ALA A 17 -13.78 -5.27 8.43
N TRP A 18 -13.10 -6.29 7.88
CA TRP A 18 -11.70 -6.59 8.19
C TRP A 18 -10.70 -5.53 7.70
N LEU A 19 -11.10 -4.67 6.75
CA LEU A 19 -10.29 -3.56 6.25
C LEU A 19 -10.37 -2.32 7.14
N VAL A 20 -11.49 -2.13 7.86
CA VAL A 20 -11.76 -0.92 8.65
C VAL A 20 -10.65 -0.67 9.67
N GLY A 21 -10.14 0.55 9.72
CA GLY A 21 -9.08 1.04 10.60
C GLY A 21 -7.93 1.69 9.83
N SER A 22 -6.88 2.05 10.56
CA SER A 22 -5.66 2.63 10.00
C SER A 22 -4.56 1.58 9.90
N TRP A 23 -3.80 1.66 8.83
CA TRP A 23 -2.74 0.74 8.47
C TRP A 23 -1.50 1.53 8.08
N ARG A 24 -0.34 1.01 8.44
CA ARG A 24 0.96 1.57 8.03
C ARG A 24 1.96 0.47 7.81
N GLY A 25 2.80 0.63 6.81
CA GLY A 25 3.92 -0.28 6.60
C GLY A 25 4.70 0.07 5.36
N GLU A 26 5.39 -0.92 4.82
CA GLU A 26 6.40 -0.74 3.80
C GLU A 26 6.09 -1.56 2.56
N GLY A 27 6.59 -1.08 1.43
CA GLY A 27 6.47 -1.74 0.16
C GLY A 27 7.54 -1.32 -0.82
N VAL A 28 7.44 -1.84 -2.03
CA VAL A 28 8.37 -1.57 -3.12
C VAL A 28 7.60 -1.28 -4.40
N ILE A 29 8.05 -0.25 -5.12
CA ILE A 29 7.67 0.00 -6.51
C ILE A 29 8.73 -0.66 -7.38
N ALA A 30 8.30 -1.47 -8.34
CA ALA A 30 9.17 -2.11 -9.33
C ALA A 30 8.41 -2.21 -10.65
N TYR A 31 8.84 -1.45 -11.66
CA TYR A 31 8.16 -1.39 -12.95
C TYR A 31 9.14 -0.96 -14.06
N PRO A 32 9.00 -1.45 -15.31
CA PRO A 32 9.92 -1.08 -16.38
C PRO A 32 10.02 0.45 -16.58
N GLY A 33 11.26 0.96 -16.55
CA GLY A 33 11.53 2.39 -16.68
C GLY A 33 11.40 3.20 -15.39
N ILE A 34 11.01 2.57 -14.28
CA ILE A 34 10.97 3.18 -12.94
C ILE A 34 12.02 2.45 -12.07
N PRO A 35 12.97 3.18 -11.47
CA PRO A 35 13.91 2.57 -10.53
C PRO A 35 13.17 1.86 -9.40
N GLU A 36 13.66 0.69 -9.00
CA GLU A 36 13.13 0.01 -7.82
C GLU A 36 13.23 0.95 -6.62
N THR A 37 12.10 1.27 -6.02
CA THR A 37 12.02 2.32 -4.99
C THR A 37 11.24 1.82 -3.78
N PRO A 38 11.86 1.73 -2.60
CA PRO A 38 11.15 1.40 -1.37
C PRO A 38 10.27 2.57 -0.93
N PHE A 39 9.15 2.26 -0.28
CA PHE A 39 8.22 3.27 0.22
C PHE A 39 7.62 2.89 1.57
N VAL A 40 7.15 3.90 2.30
CA VAL A 40 6.20 3.75 3.40
C VAL A 40 4.82 4.16 2.92
N GLN A 41 3.80 3.45 3.35
CA GLN A 41 2.41 3.76 3.05
C GLN A 41 1.59 3.88 4.32
N ASP A 42 0.75 4.91 4.36
CA ASP A 42 -0.34 5.07 5.32
C ASP A 42 -1.67 4.85 4.58
N VAL A 43 -2.56 4.01 5.14
CA VAL A 43 -3.90 3.73 4.60
C VAL A 43 -4.94 3.82 5.70
N THR A 44 -6.06 4.46 5.44
CA THR A 44 -7.21 4.47 6.33
C THR A 44 -8.45 4.00 5.58
N PHE A 45 -9.16 3.05 6.19
CA PHE A 45 -10.53 2.70 5.85
C PHE A 45 -11.42 3.09 7.03
N ASP A 46 -12.38 3.98 6.81
CA ASP A 46 -13.35 4.35 7.85
C ASP A 46 -14.79 4.30 7.32
N HIS A 47 -15.75 4.57 8.20
CA HIS A 47 -17.17 4.62 7.85
C HIS A 47 -17.91 5.61 8.75
N ASP A 48 -19.10 6.00 8.32
CA ASP A 48 -20.02 6.91 9.03
C ASP A 48 -21.39 6.27 9.31
N GLY A 49 -21.51 4.95 9.07
CA GLY A 49 -22.75 4.17 9.18
C GLY A 49 -23.49 3.98 7.86
N GLY A 50 -23.02 4.59 6.77
CA GLY A 50 -23.49 4.29 5.42
C GLY A 50 -23.04 2.91 4.91
N PRO A 51 -23.67 2.38 3.85
CA PRO A 51 -23.31 1.10 3.22
C PRO A 51 -22.09 1.24 2.29
N TYR A 52 -21.00 1.79 2.84
CA TYR A 52 -19.72 2.02 2.16
C TYR A 52 -18.59 2.22 3.18
N LEU A 53 -17.35 2.03 2.75
CA LEU A 53 -16.17 2.52 3.45
C LEU A 53 -15.62 3.75 2.71
N ARG A 54 -15.14 4.76 3.44
CA ARG A 54 -14.27 5.78 2.86
C ARG A 54 -12.83 5.28 2.93
N TYR A 55 -12.07 5.62 1.91
CA TYR A 55 -10.70 5.14 1.73
C TYR A 55 -9.79 6.32 1.45
N GLU A 56 -8.65 6.34 2.15
CA GLU A 56 -7.55 7.25 1.89
C GLU A 56 -6.23 6.47 1.96
N SER A 57 -5.33 6.75 1.03
CA SER A 57 -4.03 6.10 0.96
C SER A 57 -2.98 7.11 0.54
N THR A 58 -1.82 7.06 1.18
CA THR A 58 -0.65 7.86 0.81
C THR A 58 0.60 7.01 0.81
N ILE A 59 1.31 7.01 -0.31
CA ILE A 59 2.63 6.40 -0.48
C ILE A 59 3.70 7.51 -0.43
N ARG A 60 4.75 7.28 0.35
CA ARG A 60 5.93 8.14 0.48
C ARG A 60 7.16 7.31 0.16
N VAL A 61 7.88 7.69 -0.90
CA VAL A 61 9.13 7.01 -1.23
C VAL A 61 10.16 7.32 -0.17
N LEU A 62 11.00 6.33 0.13
CA LEU A 62 12.09 6.48 1.05
C LEU A 62 13.31 6.93 0.26
N GLU A 63 13.90 8.04 0.68
CA GLU A 63 15.14 8.51 0.07
C GLU A 63 16.28 7.63 0.59
N THR A 64 16.99 6.97 -0.33
CA THR A 64 18.30 6.42 0.00
C THR A 64 19.27 7.58 -0.09
N GLU A 65 19.54 8.27 1.02
CA GLU A 65 20.72 9.13 1.09
C GLU A 65 21.94 8.21 0.93
N VAL A 66 22.53 8.18 -0.26
CA VAL A 66 23.95 7.86 -0.38
C VAL A 66 24.65 9.17 -0.08
N PRO A 67 25.34 9.32 1.06
CA PRO A 67 26.14 10.51 1.29
C PRO A 67 27.12 10.66 0.13
N GLU A 68 27.04 11.76 -0.63
CA GLU A 68 27.98 12.04 -1.73
C GLU A 68 29.43 12.05 -1.23
N THR A 69 29.62 12.32 0.05
CA THR A 69 30.88 12.22 0.76
C THR A 69 30.70 11.34 1.99
N VAL A 70 31.62 10.40 2.17
CA VAL A 70 31.80 9.69 3.45
C VAL A 70 31.87 10.75 4.56
N PRO A 71 31.03 10.70 5.59
CA PRO A 71 31.09 11.67 6.69
C PRO A 71 32.50 11.71 7.27
N GLU A 72 33.01 12.90 7.64
CA GLU A 72 34.36 12.99 8.24
C GLU A 72 34.52 12.10 9.49
N SER A 73 33.41 11.81 10.18
CA SER A 73 33.35 10.87 11.32
C SER A 73 33.59 9.40 10.95
N TRP A 74 33.48 9.05 9.68
CA TRP A 74 33.75 7.71 9.14
C TRP A 74 35.15 7.62 8.49
N THR A 75 35.77 8.77 8.18
CA THR A 75 37.17 8.88 7.73
C THR A 75 38.14 9.29 8.84
N ALA A 76 37.64 9.53 10.06
CA ALA A 76 38.51 9.80 11.19
C ALA A 76 39.36 8.56 11.43
N ASP A 77 40.64 8.65 11.06
CA ASP A 77 41.71 7.74 11.49
C ASP A 77 41.50 7.48 12.99
N GLN A 78 40.94 6.32 13.30
CA GLN A 78 40.90 5.86 14.67
C GLN A 78 42.36 5.54 15.00
N PRO A 79 43.04 6.31 15.87
CA PRO A 79 44.35 5.86 16.33
C PRO A 79 44.09 4.49 16.97
N ALA A 80 44.77 3.46 16.47
CA ALA A 80 44.67 2.12 17.04
C ALA A 80 45.00 2.25 18.53
N ASP A 81 43.99 2.08 19.38
CA ASP A 81 44.12 2.18 20.82
C ASP A 81 45.02 1.02 21.26
N PRO A 82 46.26 1.27 21.75
CA PRO A 82 47.22 0.19 21.98
C PRO A 82 46.85 -0.71 23.17
N GLU A 83 45.78 -0.39 23.90
CA GLU A 83 45.23 -1.17 25.02
C GLU A 83 43.87 -1.82 24.71
N ALA A 84 43.41 -1.82 23.46
CA ALA A 84 42.17 -2.51 23.10
C ALA A 84 42.31 -4.03 23.30
N ASP A 85 41.60 -4.55 24.30
CA ASP A 85 41.44 -5.99 24.55
C ASP A 85 40.82 -6.66 23.30
N PRO A 86 41.47 -7.67 22.69
CA PRO A 86 41.02 -8.30 21.45
C PRO A 86 39.71 -9.11 21.58
N SER A 87 39.00 -8.99 22.71
CA SER A 87 37.75 -9.72 22.98
C SER A 87 36.50 -8.85 23.15
N SER A 88 36.57 -7.52 22.96
CA SER A 88 35.35 -6.70 23.00
C SER A 88 34.61 -6.75 21.66
N ASP A 89 33.53 -7.52 21.69
CA ASP A 89 32.44 -7.65 20.75
C ASP A 89 32.15 -6.38 19.92
N SER A 90 32.20 -6.54 18.60
CA SER A 90 31.80 -5.56 17.59
C SER A 90 30.38 -5.10 17.86
N THR A 91 30.23 -3.92 18.47
CA THR A 91 28.96 -3.21 18.46
C THR A 91 28.75 -2.70 17.04
N GLU A 92 28.12 -3.52 16.21
CA GLU A 92 27.53 -3.06 14.96
C GLU A 92 26.64 -1.87 15.29
N PRO A 93 26.76 -0.72 14.60
CA PRO A 93 25.80 0.35 14.76
C PRO A 93 24.45 -0.20 14.29
N SER A 94 23.57 -0.46 15.25
CA SER A 94 22.18 -0.82 15.01
C SER A 94 21.55 0.30 14.19
N THR A 95 21.49 0.10 12.88
CA THR A 95 20.73 0.94 11.97
C THR A 95 19.28 0.57 12.15
N GLU A 96 18.69 0.90 13.31
CA GLU A 96 17.26 1.13 13.40
C GLU A 96 16.96 2.47 12.72
N GLY A 97 17.22 2.49 11.42
CA GLY A 97 16.83 3.56 10.53
C GLY A 97 15.31 3.59 10.53
N HIS A 98 14.74 4.43 11.38
CA HIS A 98 13.39 4.91 11.17
C HIS A 98 13.45 5.69 9.86
N LEU A 99 13.16 5.00 8.76
CA LEU A 99 13.13 5.57 7.42
C LEU A 99 12.17 6.75 7.47
N ALA A 100 12.72 7.97 7.48
CA ALA A 100 11.91 9.17 7.57
C ALA A 100 11.02 9.22 6.33
N PRO A 101 9.70 9.48 6.46
CA PRO A 101 8.81 9.53 5.32
C PRO A 101 9.30 10.58 4.32
N GLY A 102 9.80 10.14 3.16
CA GLY A 102 10.31 11.02 2.12
C GLY A 102 9.19 11.65 1.27
N ARG A 103 9.54 12.07 0.06
CA ARG A 103 8.62 12.74 -0.87
C ARG A 103 7.34 11.93 -1.10
N ILE A 104 6.19 12.60 -1.12
CA ILE A 104 4.91 12.00 -1.51
C ILE A 104 5.02 11.50 -2.95
N TRP A 105 4.82 10.19 -3.15
CA TRP A 105 4.81 9.57 -4.47
C TRP A 105 3.42 9.56 -5.07
N SER A 106 2.44 9.10 -4.29
CA SER A 106 1.04 9.07 -4.71
C SER A 106 0.12 9.19 -3.50
N THR A 107 -1.01 9.87 -3.70
CA THR A 107 -2.14 9.79 -2.80
C THR A 107 -3.35 9.34 -3.59
N GLU A 108 -4.34 8.78 -2.91
CA GLU A 108 -5.62 8.46 -3.52
C GLU A 108 -6.70 8.43 -2.45
N THR A 109 -7.93 8.71 -2.87
CA THR A 109 -9.11 8.68 -2.01
C THR A 109 -10.30 8.14 -2.77
N GLY A 110 -11.26 7.55 -2.06
CA GLY A 110 -12.39 6.92 -2.71
C GLY A 110 -13.37 6.26 -1.76
N TYR A 111 -14.25 5.46 -2.35
CA TYR A 111 -15.24 4.69 -1.62
C TYR A 111 -15.22 3.22 -2.06
N TRP A 112 -15.41 2.34 -1.09
CA TRP A 112 -15.55 0.91 -1.30
C TRP A 112 -16.94 0.48 -0.90
N ARG A 113 -17.61 -0.27 -1.76
CA ARG A 113 -19.00 -0.67 -1.60
C ARG A 113 -19.15 -2.15 -1.88
N VAL A 114 -20.01 -2.82 -1.13
CA VAL A 114 -20.51 -4.13 -1.53
C VAL A 114 -21.64 -3.90 -2.52
N SER A 115 -21.56 -4.57 -3.66
CA SER A 115 -22.59 -4.44 -4.69
C SER A 115 -23.92 -4.96 -4.13
N PRO A 116 -25.03 -4.18 -4.26
CA PRO A 116 -26.34 -4.64 -3.83
C PRO A 116 -26.86 -5.78 -4.71
N GLU A 117 -26.37 -5.87 -5.94
CA GLU A 117 -26.72 -6.93 -6.89
C GLU A 117 -25.66 -8.01 -6.87
N ARG A 118 -26.06 -9.23 -6.49
CA ARG A 118 -25.16 -10.38 -6.47
C ARG A 118 -25.07 -10.99 -7.88
N PRO A 119 -23.88 -11.07 -8.49
CA PRO A 119 -23.71 -11.73 -9.78
C PRO A 119 -24.09 -13.21 -9.71
N GLU A 120 -24.67 -13.71 -10.80
CA GLU A 120 -24.99 -15.13 -10.94
C GLU A 120 -23.71 -15.99 -10.88
N GLY A 121 -23.76 -17.10 -10.13
CA GLY A 121 -22.64 -18.03 -9.99
C GLY A 121 -21.55 -17.60 -8.98
N LEU A 122 -21.71 -16.48 -8.26
CA LEU A 122 -20.76 -16.09 -7.21
C LEU A 122 -20.90 -17.00 -5.97
N PRO A 123 -19.82 -17.68 -5.52
CA PRO A 123 -19.84 -18.55 -4.33
C PRO A 123 -20.36 -17.85 -3.08
N GLU A 124 -21.21 -18.52 -2.28
CA GLU A 124 -21.94 -17.94 -1.14
C GLU A 124 -21.05 -17.21 -0.12
N ASP A 125 -19.80 -17.67 0.05
CA ASP A 125 -18.79 -17.09 0.94
C ASP A 125 -18.09 -15.83 0.38
N LYS A 126 -18.52 -15.37 -0.80
CA LYS A 126 -18.02 -14.17 -1.47
C LYS A 126 -19.10 -13.12 -1.69
N SER A 127 -18.68 -11.88 -1.79
CA SER A 127 -19.50 -10.72 -2.15
C SER A 127 -18.85 -9.96 -3.29
N ALA A 128 -19.67 -9.48 -4.25
CA ALA A 128 -19.19 -8.57 -5.28
C ALA A 128 -19.00 -7.18 -4.69
N ILE A 129 -17.99 -6.45 -5.15
CA ILE A 129 -17.64 -5.12 -4.67
C ILE A 129 -17.36 -4.15 -5.82
N GLU A 130 -17.61 -2.88 -5.53
CA GLU A 130 -17.42 -1.73 -6.40
C GLU A 130 -16.53 -0.73 -5.66
N VAL A 131 -15.48 -0.25 -6.32
CA VAL A 131 -14.51 0.66 -5.70
C VAL A 131 -14.23 1.82 -6.64
N MET A 132 -14.60 3.03 -6.23
CA MET A 132 -14.31 4.25 -6.99
C MET A 132 -13.18 5.02 -6.32
N ILE A 133 -12.11 5.28 -7.05
CA ILE A 133 -10.91 5.96 -6.56
C ILE A 133 -10.59 7.15 -7.46
N ALA A 134 -10.20 8.26 -6.85
CA ALA A 134 -9.60 9.42 -7.51
C ALA A 134 -8.18 9.65 -6.96
N ASP A 135 -7.28 10.06 -7.84
CA ASP A 135 -5.88 10.35 -7.49
C ASP A 135 -5.43 11.70 -8.11
N PRO A 136 -4.43 12.38 -7.50
CA PRO A 136 -4.00 13.72 -7.92
C PRO A 136 -3.21 13.71 -9.24
N SER A 137 -2.92 12.53 -9.82
CA SER A 137 -2.35 12.45 -11.17
C SER A 137 -3.37 12.78 -12.27
N GLY A 138 -4.60 13.10 -11.89
CA GLY A 138 -5.68 13.48 -12.79
C GLY A 138 -6.46 12.28 -13.31
N ARG A 139 -6.57 11.21 -12.52
CA ARG A 139 -7.24 9.96 -12.88
C ARG A 139 -8.32 9.59 -11.87
N MET A 140 -9.42 9.05 -12.41
CA MET A 140 -10.46 8.33 -11.68
C MET A 140 -10.53 6.91 -12.20
N THR A 141 -10.66 5.94 -11.30
CA THR A 141 -10.80 4.52 -11.65
C THR A 141 -11.99 3.92 -10.93
N LEU A 142 -12.87 3.25 -11.67
CA LEU A 142 -13.85 2.30 -11.16
C LEU A 142 -13.24 0.91 -11.23
N TYR A 143 -13.14 0.25 -10.10
CA TYR A 143 -12.84 -1.17 -10.01
C TYR A 143 -14.10 -1.96 -9.69
N LEU A 144 -14.20 -3.13 -10.31
CA LEU A 144 -15.13 -4.18 -9.94
C LEU A 144 -14.35 -5.37 -9.41
N GLY A 145 -14.94 -6.12 -8.49
CA GLY A 145 -14.25 -7.27 -7.94
C GLY A 145 -15.04 -8.06 -6.94
N VAL A 146 -14.31 -8.87 -6.16
CA VAL A 146 -14.89 -9.79 -5.18
C VAL A 146 -14.11 -9.75 -3.88
N VAL A 147 -14.84 -9.84 -2.76
CA VAL A 147 -14.28 -10.03 -1.42
C VAL A 147 -14.75 -11.36 -0.84
N GLY A 148 -13.88 -12.06 -0.15
CA GLY A 148 -14.21 -13.28 0.59
C GLY A 148 -12.96 -13.92 1.21
N ASN A 149 -13.13 -14.63 2.31
CA ASN A 149 -12.04 -15.34 3.00
C ASN A 149 -10.80 -14.47 3.29
N GLY A 150 -11.01 -13.20 3.68
CA GLY A 150 -9.94 -12.25 3.97
C GLY A 150 -9.15 -11.79 2.75
N ARG A 151 -9.68 -11.98 1.54
CA ARG A 151 -9.06 -11.58 0.26
C ARG A 151 -10.00 -10.67 -0.52
N VAL A 152 -9.42 -9.71 -1.24
CA VAL A 152 -10.09 -8.88 -2.23
C VAL A 152 -9.33 -8.97 -3.55
N ASP A 153 -10.03 -9.29 -4.63
CA ASP A 153 -9.52 -9.19 -6.01
C ASP A 153 -10.31 -8.09 -6.74
N LEU A 154 -9.60 -7.12 -7.31
CA LEU A 154 -10.14 -5.99 -8.05
C LEU A 154 -9.52 -5.90 -9.44
N SER A 155 -10.35 -5.57 -10.43
CA SER A 155 -9.93 -5.22 -11.79
C SER A 155 -10.62 -3.93 -12.21
N SER A 156 -9.88 -3.06 -12.89
CA SER A 156 -10.42 -1.82 -13.43
C SER A 156 -11.48 -2.12 -14.50
N ASP A 157 -12.67 -1.56 -14.32
CA ASP A 157 -13.76 -1.63 -15.30
C ASP A 157 -13.78 -0.36 -16.17
N ALA A 158 -13.59 0.80 -15.55
CA ALA A 158 -13.48 2.07 -16.24
C ALA A 158 -12.37 2.94 -15.65
N MET A 159 -11.63 3.61 -16.52
CA MET A 159 -10.68 4.66 -16.16
C MET A 159 -10.98 5.93 -16.94
N VAL A 160 -11.04 7.05 -16.24
CA VAL A 160 -11.18 8.38 -16.83
C VAL A 160 -9.99 9.21 -16.38
N ARG A 161 -9.40 9.97 -17.30
CA ARG A 161 -8.23 10.80 -17.02
C ARG A 161 -8.36 12.19 -17.62
N THR A 162 -7.68 13.16 -17.03
CA THR A 162 -7.48 14.47 -17.65
C THR A 162 -6.55 14.37 -18.86
N SER A 163 -6.58 15.38 -19.73
CA SER A 163 -5.79 15.38 -20.98
C SER A 163 -4.28 15.28 -20.74
N THR A 164 -3.79 15.80 -19.60
CA THR A 164 -2.38 15.84 -19.22
C THR A 164 -1.94 14.66 -18.36
N SER A 165 -2.87 13.84 -17.88
CA SER A 165 -2.56 12.66 -17.07
C SER A 165 -1.90 11.58 -17.93
N ALA A 166 -0.95 10.84 -17.35
CA ALA A 166 -0.31 9.71 -18.01
C ALA A 166 -1.35 8.65 -18.40
N GLU A 167 -1.11 7.97 -19.51
CA GLU A 167 -2.00 6.91 -19.96
C GLU A 167 -1.77 5.63 -19.16
N VAL A 168 -2.83 5.18 -18.52
CA VAL A 168 -2.95 3.87 -17.88
C VAL A 168 -4.21 3.21 -18.42
N SER A 169 -4.05 2.03 -19.00
CA SER A 169 -5.11 1.33 -19.73
C SER A 169 -5.77 0.21 -18.94
N ALA A 170 -5.10 -0.32 -17.92
CA ALA A 170 -5.65 -1.32 -17.00
C ALA A 170 -4.95 -1.29 -15.65
N SER A 171 -5.65 -1.74 -14.61
CA SER A 171 -5.14 -1.87 -13.25
C SER A 171 -5.82 -3.03 -12.54
N ASN A 172 -5.05 -3.88 -11.88
CA ASN A 172 -5.56 -4.89 -10.96
C ASN A 172 -5.02 -4.62 -9.57
N ARG A 173 -5.84 -4.92 -8.55
CA ARG A 173 -5.39 -4.88 -7.16
C ARG A 173 -5.82 -6.14 -6.44
N LEU A 174 -4.89 -6.69 -5.69
CA LEU A 174 -5.12 -7.81 -4.80
C LEU A 174 -4.80 -7.36 -3.39
N TYR A 175 -5.74 -7.53 -2.46
CA TYR A 175 -5.52 -7.35 -1.03
C TYR A 175 -5.76 -8.66 -0.29
N GLY A 176 -4.99 -8.91 0.77
CA GLY A 176 -5.13 -10.09 1.61
C GLY A 176 -4.84 -9.78 3.07
N ASN A 177 -5.66 -10.31 3.96
CA ASN A 177 -5.40 -10.37 5.39
C ASN A 177 -4.56 -11.63 5.67
N VAL A 178 -3.31 -11.43 6.05
CA VAL A 178 -2.40 -12.52 6.41
C VAL A 178 -1.85 -12.27 7.79
N GLN A 179 -2.23 -13.14 8.74
CA GLN A 179 -1.83 -13.01 10.15
C GLN A 179 -2.16 -11.64 10.77
N GLY A 180 -3.25 -11.00 10.31
CA GLY A 180 -3.66 -9.67 10.78
C GLY A 180 -2.97 -8.50 10.07
N GLN A 181 -2.08 -8.77 9.10
CA GLN A 181 -1.43 -7.77 8.26
C GLN A 181 -2.20 -7.61 6.95
N LEU A 182 -2.30 -6.36 6.47
CA LEU A 182 -2.85 -6.06 5.16
C LEU A 182 -1.73 -6.13 4.14
N MET A 183 -1.73 -7.18 3.32
CA MET A 183 -0.82 -7.31 2.18
C MET A 183 -1.54 -6.96 0.90
N TRP A 184 -0.85 -6.30 -0.04
CA TRP A 184 -1.43 -6.03 -1.34
C TRP A 184 -0.41 -6.04 -2.48
N VAL A 185 -0.92 -6.30 -3.67
CA VAL A 185 -0.21 -6.16 -4.95
C VAL A 185 -1.05 -5.27 -5.87
N TRP A 186 -0.39 -4.33 -6.53
CA TRP A 186 -0.97 -3.45 -7.53
C TRP A 186 -0.28 -3.71 -8.87
N GLU A 187 -1.06 -4.11 -9.86
CA GLU A 187 -0.61 -4.29 -11.25
C GLU A 187 -1.12 -3.14 -12.12
N LEU A 188 -0.33 -2.72 -13.09
CA LEU A 188 -0.67 -1.66 -14.04
C LEU A 188 -0.30 -2.07 -15.47
N ALA A 189 -1.14 -1.63 -16.42
CA ALA A 189 -0.77 -1.50 -17.83
C ALA A 189 -0.64 -0.01 -18.13
N ALA A 190 0.60 0.46 -18.23
CA ALA A 190 0.94 1.87 -18.35
C ALA A 190 2.30 2.04 -19.03
N PHE A 191 2.55 3.24 -19.57
CA PHE A 191 3.86 3.61 -20.16
C PHE A 191 4.32 2.65 -21.28
N GLY A 192 3.38 2.16 -22.09
CA GLY A 192 3.66 1.22 -23.19
C GLY A 192 3.90 -0.22 -22.75
N GLN A 193 3.77 -0.53 -21.46
CA GLN A 193 3.89 -1.87 -20.92
C GLN A 193 2.52 -2.56 -20.80
N SER A 194 2.49 -3.87 -21.00
CA SER A 194 1.32 -4.70 -20.68
C SER A 194 1.12 -4.81 -19.17
N LEU A 195 -0.08 -5.24 -18.76
CA LEU A 195 -0.45 -5.45 -17.36
C LEU A 195 0.57 -6.34 -16.65
N GLN A 196 1.19 -5.79 -15.61
CA GLN A 196 2.16 -6.48 -14.76
C GLN A 196 2.26 -5.80 -13.39
N SER A 197 2.90 -6.48 -12.43
CA SER A 197 3.18 -5.93 -11.10
C SER A 197 3.87 -4.56 -11.19
N TYR A 198 3.33 -3.60 -10.45
CA TYR A 198 3.86 -2.24 -10.33
C TYR A 198 4.35 -1.96 -8.92
N ALA A 199 3.57 -2.35 -7.90
CA ALA A 199 3.95 -2.18 -6.51
C ALA A 199 3.35 -3.27 -5.64
N SER A 200 3.95 -3.51 -4.48
CA SER A 200 3.38 -4.35 -3.43
C SER A 200 3.78 -3.83 -2.06
N ALA A 201 2.98 -4.12 -1.04
CA ALA A 201 3.30 -3.74 0.34
C ALA A 201 2.75 -4.72 1.37
N LYS A 202 3.32 -4.62 2.57
CA LYS A 202 2.83 -5.25 3.79
C LYS A 202 2.60 -4.17 4.84
N LEU A 203 1.37 -4.07 5.32
CA LEU A 203 0.95 -3.04 6.27
C LEU A 203 0.50 -3.68 7.59
N ASP A 204 1.00 -3.11 8.68
CA ASP A 204 0.55 -3.39 10.02
C ASP A 204 -0.62 -2.48 10.39
N ARG A 205 -1.53 -3.02 11.20
CA ARG A 205 -2.63 -2.25 11.76
C ARG A 205 -2.13 -1.38 12.91
N LEU A 206 -2.56 -0.12 12.94
CA LEU A 206 -2.28 0.84 14.01
C LEU A 206 -3.22 0.66 15.22
#